data_AF-A0AAW1N3B6-F1
#
_entry.id   AF-A0AAW1N3B6-F1
#
_cell.length_a   1.000
_cell.length_b   1.000
_cell.length_c   1.000
_cell.angle_alpha   90.00
_cell.angle_beta   90.00
_cell.angle_gamma   90.00
#
_symmetry.space_group_name_H-M   'P 1'
#
loop_
_entity.id
_entity.type
_entity.pdbx_description
1 polymer ?
#
loop_
_entity_poly.entity_id
_entity_poly.type
_entity_poly.pdbx_seq_one_letter_code
_entity_poly.pdbx_strand_id
1 'polypeptide(L)'
;MELTSLSQLGIYNLAEERVGRRAGSLRVLNSYWVGENASNKYDEVILVDPSHNAIRRDTKINCIVNAVHKHHELRGKISVGKPSRGLSKGHRYSQNKGGSRRVACFRRHSLQLRRKR
;
A
#
# COMPACT_ATOMS: atom_id res chain seq x y z
N MET A 1 -6.93 5.16 27.03
CA MET A 1 -7.28 4.31 25.87
C MET A 1 -7.24 5.10 24.55
N GLU A 2 -6.53 6.22 24.51
CA GLU A 2 -6.19 6.96 23.30
C GLU A 2 -4.68 7.20 23.33
N LEU A 3 -4.05 7.38 22.16
CA LEU A 3 -2.62 7.70 21.91
C LEU A 3 -1.66 6.58 21.47
N THR A 4 -2.12 5.47 20.89
CA THR A 4 -1.24 4.55 20.13
C THR A 4 -1.43 4.61 18.60
N SER A 5 -2.35 5.43 18.09
CA SER A 5 -2.83 5.31 16.71
C SER A 5 -2.04 6.05 15.63
N LEU A 6 -1.02 6.85 15.97
CA LEU A 6 -0.30 7.68 14.98
C LEU A 6 1.19 7.36 14.78
N SER A 7 1.82 6.56 15.64
CA SER A 7 3.22 6.13 15.50
C SER A 7 3.39 4.73 14.90
N GLN A 8 2.31 3.98 14.68
CA GLN A 8 2.38 2.56 14.32
C GLN A 8 2.39 2.27 12.81
N LEU A 9 2.04 3.25 11.95
CA LEU A 9 1.95 3.02 10.49
C LEU A 9 3.29 2.62 9.84
N GLY A 10 4.43 3.03 10.41
CA GLY A 10 5.75 2.72 9.86
C GLY A 10 6.18 1.26 10.07
N ILE A 11 5.90 0.70 11.24
CA ILE A 11 6.41 -0.62 11.65
C ILE A 11 5.67 -1.74 10.93
N TYR A 12 4.34 -1.64 10.83
CA TYR A 12 3.54 -2.65 10.12
C TYR A 12 3.85 -2.71 8.62
N ASN A 13 4.06 -1.54 7.98
CA ASN A 13 4.49 -1.49 6.59
C ASN A 13 5.87 -2.13 6.40
N LEU A 14 6.77 -1.92 7.36
CA LEU A 14 8.12 -2.49 7.29
C LEU A 14 8.09 -4.02 7.33
N ALA A 15 7.18 -4.64 8.09
CA ALA A 15 7.00 -6.08 8.10
C ALA A 15 6.61 -6.61 6.71
N GLU A 16 5.59 -6.02 6.08
CA GLU A 16 5.15 -6.39 4.72
C GLU A 16 6.27 -6.21 3.68
N GLU A 17 7.00 -5.10 3.73
CA GLU A 17 8.09 -4.83 2.80
C GLU A 17 9.24 -5.84 2.96
N ARG A 18 9.60 -6.19 4.20
CA ARG A 18 10.65 -7.18 4.48
C ARG A 18 10.25 -8.57 3.95
N VAL A 19 9.01 -8.99 4.20
CA VAL A 19 8.49 -10.27 3.73
C VAL A 19 8.39 -10.28 2.20
N GLY A 20 7.89 -9.22 1.57
CA GLY A 20 7.79 -9.11 0.10
C GLY A 20 9.14 -9.12 -0.60
N ARG A 21 10.19 -8.58 0.03
CA ARG A 21 11.58 -8.70 -0.47
C ARG A 21 12.15 -10.10 -0.27
N ARG A 22 11.86 -10.75 0.85
CA ARG A 22 12.35 -12.10 1.16
C ARG A 22 11.69 -13.16 0.27
N ALA A 23 10.39 -13.03 0.03
CA ALA A 23 9.56 -13.95 -0.74
C ALA A 23 9.07 -13.31 -2.05
N GLY A 24 9.99 -12.88 -2.91
CA GLY A 24 9.66 -12.13 -4.14
C GLY A 24 8.85 -12.90 -5.20
N SER A 25 8.84 -14.23 -5.14
CA SER A 25 7.97 -15.08 -5.99
C SER A 25 6.48 -14.92 -5.63
N LEU A 26 6.18 -14.67 -4.36
CA LEU A 26 4.83 -14.55 -3.83
C LEU A 26 4.33 -13.10 -3.90
N ARG A 27 3.04 -12.91 -3.61
CA ARG A 27 2.38 -11.60 -3.53
C ARG A 27 1.81 -11.42 -2.14
N VAL A 28 2.12 -10.28 -1.52
CA VAL A 28 1.54 -9.92 -0.21
C VAL A 28 0.09 -9.50 -0.42
N LEU A 29 -0.83 -10.05 0.37
CA LEU A 29 -2.25 -9.69 0.30
C LEU A 29 -2.59 -8.64 1.36
N ASN A 30 -2.34 -8.96 2.62
CA ASN A 30 -2.58 -8.11 3.77
C ASN A 30 -1.74 -8.60 4.97
N SER A 31 -1.72 -7.83 6.05
CA SER A 31 -1.16 -8.23 7.33
C SER A 31 -2.08 -7.86 8.49
N TYR A 32 -1.86 -8.48 9.64
CA TYR A 32 -2.54 -8.14 10.88
C TYR A 32 -1.61 -8.26 12.09
N TRP A 33 -1.93 -7.47 13.11
CA TRP A 33 -1.21 -7.48 14.38
C TRP A 33 -1.58 -8.71 15.21
N VAL A 34 -0.56 -9.32 15.81
CA VAL A 34 -0.72 -10.52 16.65
C VAL A 34 -0.45 -10.19 18.11
N GLY A 35 0.64 -9.46 18.37
CA GLY A 35 1.09 -9.20 19.72
C GLY A 35 2.28 -8.25 19.75
N GLU A 36 2.61 -7.75 20.93
CA GLU A 36 3.82 -6.97 21.16
C GLU A 36 4.47 -7.35 22.48
N ASN A 37 5.80 -7.36 22.47
CA ASN A 37 6.64 -7.43 23.65
C ASN A 37 7.34 -6.07 23.83
N ALA A 38 8.06 -5.88 24.94
CA ALA A 38 8.75 -4.63 25.22
C ALA A 38 9.71 -4.15 24.11
N SER A 39 10.28 -5.06 23.32
CA SER A 39 11.27 -4.74 22.28
C SER A 39 10.81 -5.00 20.85
N ASN A 40 9.81 -5.85 20.64
CA ASN A 40 9.43 -6.34 19.31
C ASN A 40 7.92 -6.33 19.13
N LYS A 41 7.50 -6.07 17.91
CA LYS A 41 6.12 -6.17 17.47
C LYS A 41 5.98 -7.33 16.49
N TYR A 42 4.93 -8.12 16.66
CA TYR A 42 4.69 -9.31 15.85
C TYR A 42 3.44 -9.10 14.99
N ASP A 43 3.62 -9.31 13.69
CA ASP A 43 2.60 -9.20 12.67
C ASP A 43 2.63 -10.46 11.79
N GLU A 44 1.45 -10.94 11.42
CA GLU A 44 1.28 -12.04 10.48
C GLU A 44 0.96 -11.48 9.09
N VAL A 45 1.74 -11.91 8.09
CA VAL A 45 1.63 -11.45 6.71
C VAL A 45 1.06 -12.57 5.84
N ILE A 46 -0.06 -12.28 5.17
CA ILE A 46 -0.75 -13.21 4.29
C ILE A 46 -0.14 -13.12 2.89
N LEU A 47 0.37 -14.23 2.39
CA LEU A 47 1.00 -14.37 1.07
C LEU A 47 0.18 -15.24 0.13
N VAL A 48 0.26 -14.95 -1.16
CA VAL A 48 -0.42 -15.68 -2.23
C VAL A 48 0.59 -16.05 -3.33
N ASP A 49 0.54 -17.29 -3.81
CA ASP A 49 1.37 -17.73 -4.94
C ASP A 49 0.68 -17.49 -6.29
N PRO A 50 1.16 -16.55 -7.13
CA PRO A 50 0.58 -16.31 -8.45
C PRO A 50 0.80 -17.47 -9.45
N SER A 51 1.74 -18.38 -9.17
CA SER A 51 2.09 -19.51 -10.05
C SER A 51 1.15 -20.70 -9.87
N HIS A 52 0.42 -20.75 -8.75
CA HIS A 52 -0.45 -21.87 -8.41
C HIS A 52 -1.72 -21.88 -9.26
N ASN A 53 -2.03 -23.03 -9.89
CA ASN A 53 -3.17 -23.15 -10.81
C ASN A 53 -4.53 -22.88 -10.14
N ALA A 54 -4.70 -23.22 -8.86
CA ALA A 54 -5.97 -22.94 -8.17
C ALA A 54 -6.23 -21.42 -8.05
N ILE A 55 -5.18 -20.62 -7.85
CA ILE A 55 -5.29 -19.16 -7.73
C ILE A 55 -5.57 -18.52 -9.09
N ARG A 56 -4.95 -19.05 -10.15
CA ARG A 56 -5.16 -18.56 -11.52
C ARG A 56 -6.55 -18.89 -12.07
N ARG A 57 -7.15 -20.00 -11.63
CA ARG A 57 -8.48 -20.44 -12.06
C ARG A 57 -9.61 -19.80 -11.25
N ASP A 58 -9.35 -19.42 -10.00
CA ASP A 58 -10.36 -18.80 -9.13
C ASP A 58 -10.63 -17.34 -9.53
N THR A 59 -11.82 -17.07 -10.04
CA THR A 59 -12.25 -15.73 -10.47
C THR A 59 -12.28 -14.70 -9.34
N LYS A 60 -12.38 -15.13 -8.07
CA LYS A 60 -12.45 -14.22 -6.92
C LYS A 60 -11.11 -13.57 -6.61
N ILE A 61 -10.01 -14.31 -6.74
CA ILE A 61 -8.67 -13.90 -6.28
C ILE A 61 -7.71 -13.65 -7.45
N ASN A 62 -7.98 -14.18 -8.65
CA ASN A 62 -7.09 -14.11 -9.81
C ASN A 62 -6.65 -12.67 -10.19
N CYS A 63 -7.36 -11.62 -9.75
CA CYS A 63 -6.90 -10.25 -9.92
C CYS A 63 -5.46 -10.01 -9.42
N ILE A 64 -5.02 -10.72 -8.36
CA ILE A 64 -3.68 -10.62 -7.76
C ILE A 64 -2.56 -11.14 -8.67
N VAL A 65 -2.89 -12.02 -9.62
CA VAL A 65 -1.91 -12.67 -10.52
C VAL A 65 -1.38 -11.68 -11.56
N ASN A 66 -2.17 -10.66 -11.90
CA ASN A 66 -1.81 -9.67 -12.91
C ASN A 66 -0.48 -8.96 -12.58
N ALA A 67 0.31 -8.67 -13.60
CA ALA A 67 1.63 -8.05 -13.45
C ALA A 67 1.58 -6.68 -12.72
N VAL A 68 0.45 -5.98 -12.77
CA VAL A 68 0.23 -4.70 -12.07
C VAL A 68 0.36 -4.84 -10.55
N HIS A 69 0.12 -6.02 -9.99
CA HIS A 69 0.17 -6.29 -8.55
C HIS A 69 1.55 -6.78 -8.04
N LYS A 70 2.57 -6.86 -8.91
CA LYS A 70 3.95 -7.14 -8.47
C LYS A 70 4.42 -6.10 -7.47
N HIS A 71 4.95 -6.51 -6.33
CA HIS A 71 5.51 -5.62 -5.30
C HIS A 71 4.61 -4.44 -4.92
N HIS A 72 3.31 -4.70 -4.69
CA HIS A 72 2.37 -3.62 -4.34
C HIS A 72 2.47 -3.18 -2.87
N GLU A 73 3.16 -3.97 -2.03
CA GLU A 73 3.61 -3.65 -0.67
C GLU A 73 4.60 -2.50 -0.70
N LEU A 74 5.63 -2.58 -1.55
CA LEU A 74 6.64 -1.52 -1.74
C LEU A 74 6.06 -0.22 -2.32
N ARG A 75 4.84 -0.28 -2.86
CA ARG A 75 4.14 0.89 -3.41
C ARG A 75 3.07 1.45 -2.47
N GLY A 76 2.93 0.91 -1.27
CA GLY A 76 1.91 1.33 -0.31
C GLY A 76 0.49 1.15 -0.85
N LYS A 77 0.22 0.06 -1.57
CA LYS A 77 -1.12 -0.27 -2.08
C LYS A 77 -1.86 -1.28 -1.21
N ILE A 78 -1.24 -1.83 -0.17
CA ILE A 78 -1.89 -2.70 0.83
C ILE A 78 -2.65 -1.84 1.83
N SER A 79 -3.67 -2.39 2.50
CA SER A 79 -4.49 -1.73 3.52
C SER A 79 -3.65 -1.00 4.56
N VAL A 80 -2.60 -1.63 5.07
CA VAL A 80 -1.69 -1.07 6.07
C VAL A 80 -0.84 0.07 5.49
N GLY A 81 -0.44 -0.04 4.21
CA GLY A 81 0.36 0.95 3.50
C GLY A 81 -0.42 2.10 2.88
N LYS A 82 -1.72 1.98 2.64
CA LYS A 82 -2.55 3.02 2.03
C LYS A 82 -2.65 4.30 2.90
N PRO A 83 -2.86 4.23 4.24
CA PRO A 83 -2.95 5.40 5.09
C PRO A 83 -1.69 6.27 5.08
N SER A 84 -0.50 5.68 4.96
CA SER A 84 0.78 6.42 4.93
C SER A 84 0.85 7.39 3.75
N ARG A 85 0.15 7.08 2.64
CA ARG A 85 0.04 7.95 1.48
C ARG A 85 -0.83 9.17 1.73
N GLY A 86 -1.66 9.18 2.77
CA GLY A 86 -2.59 10.28 3.10
C GLY A 86 -3.74 10.42 2.09
N LEU A 87 -4.18 9.32 1.47
CA LEU A 87 -5.29 9.34 0.50
C LEU A 87 -6.63 9.19 1.21
N SER A 88 -7.49 10.19 1.09
CA SER A 88 -8.88 10.11 1.50
C SER A 88 -9.68 11.24 0.84
N LYS A 89 -10.98 11.30 1.11
CA LYS A 89 -11.91 12.29 0.56
C LYS A 89 -12.09 13.46 1.53
N GLY A 90 -12.41 14.65 1.00
CA GLY A 90 -12.72 15.85 1.79
C GLY A 90 -11.65 16.94 1.75
N HIS A 91 -11.94 18.08 2.39
CA HIS A 91 -11.09 19.29 2.31
C HIS A 91 -9.69 19.07 2.91
N ARG A 92 -9.59 18.21 3.94
CA ARG A 92 -8.33 17.89 4.65
C ARG A 92 -7.29 17.19 3.77
N TYR A 93 -7.71 16.56 2.67
CA TYR A 93 -6.83 15.79 1.78
C TYR A 93 -6.51 16.52 0.47
N SER A 94 -6.57 17.87 0.50
CA SER A 94 -6.35 18.72 -0.68
C SER A 94 -4.96 18.54 -1.31
N GLN A 95 -3.96 18.20 -0.49
CA GLN A 95 -2.57 17.98 -0.92
C GLN A 95 -2.40 16.74 -1.81
N ASN A 96 -3.37 15.84 -1.83
CA ASN A 96 -3.29 14.57 -2.54
C ASN A 96 -4.27 14.47 -3.73
N LYS A 97 -4.89 15.59 -4.11
CA LYS A 97 -5.85 15.66 -5.23
C LYS A 97 -5.18 15.22 -6.54
N GLY A 98 -5.75 14.20 -7.20
CA GLY A 98 -5.17 13.59 -8.40
C GLY A 98 -4.37 12.30 -8.14
N GLY A 99 -4.45 11.75 -6.93
CA GLY A 99 -3.99 10.39 -6.61
C GLY A 99 -2.66 10.31 -5.84
N SER A 100 -1.86 11.38 -5.83
CA SER A 100 -0.67 11.49 -4.98
C SER A 100 -0.28 12.96 -4.74
N ARG A 101 0.53 13.21 -3.70
CA ARG A 101 1.11 14.54 -3.43
C ARG A 101 1.92 15.07 -4.61
N ARG A 102 2.73 14.20 -5.23
CA ARG A 102 3.58 14.58 -6.37
C ARG A 102 2.75 15.02 -7.57
N VAL A 103 1.70 14.26 -7.91
CA VAL A 103 0.79 14.63 -9.01
C VAL A 103 0.05 15.93 -8.71
N ALA A 104 -0.42 16.11 -7.47
CA ALA A 104 -1.08 17.34 -7.06
C ALA A 104 -0.15 18.56 -7.16
N CYS A 105 1.10 18.41 -6.69
CA CYS A 105 2.15 19.42 -6.80
C CYS A 105 2.44 19.75 -8.27
N PHE A 106 2.75 18.74 -9.09
CA PHE A 106 3.05 18.92 -10.51
C PHE A 106 1.95 19.70 -11.24
N ARG A 107 0.67 19.35 -11.03
CA ARG A 107 -0.47 20.05 -11.64
C ARG A 107 -0.62 21.50 -11.17
N ARG A 108 -0.30 21.80 -9.91
CA ARG A 108 -0.38 23.18 -9.37
C ARG A 108 0.74 24.07 -9.91
N HIS A 109 1.91 23.48 -10.14
CA HIS A 109 3.10 24.21 -10.59
C HIS A 109 3.29 24.16 -12.12
N SER A 110 2.47 23.40 -12.85
CA SER A 110 2.46 23.40 -14.32
C SER A 110 1.60 24.53 -14.88
N LEU A 111 2.19 25.44 -15.65
CA LEU A 111 1.45 26.45 -16.42
C LEU A 111 0.82 25.81 -17.66
N GLN A 112 -0.46 26.08 -17.91
CA GLN A 112 -1.13 25.66 -19.14
C GLN A 112 -1.02 26.76 -20.19
N LEU A 113 -0.15 26.56 -21.18
CA LEU A 113 -0.01 27.45 -22.33
C LEU A 113 -0.82 26.91 -23.51
N ARG A 114 -2.01 27.46 -23.70
CA ARG A 114 -2.86 27.13 -24.86
C ARG A 114 -2.36 27.89 -26.10
N ARG A 115 -2.48 27.27 -27.28
CA ARG A 115 -2.07 27.87 -28.57
C ARG A 115 -2.74 29.21 -28.84
N LYS A 116 -3.99 29.35 -28.41
CA LYS A 116 -4.73 30.63 -28.35
C LYS A 116 -5.19 30.82 -26.91
N ARG A 117 -5.07 32.05 -26.41
CA ARG A 117 -5.59 32.44 -25.10
C ARG A 117 -7.04 32.87 -25.26
#